data_AF-A0A4Q5QPX9-F1
#
_entry.id   AF-A0A4Q5QPX9-F1
#
_cell.length_a   1.000
_cell.length_b   1.000
_cell.length_c   1.000
_cell.angle_alpha   90.00
_cell.angle_beta   90.00
_cell.angle_gamma   90.00
#
_symmetry.space_group_name_H-M   'P 1'
#
loop_
_entity.id
_entity.type
_entity.pdbx_description
1 polymer ?
#
loop_
_entity_poly.entity_id
_entity_poly.type
_entity_poly.pdbx_seq_one_letter_code
_entity_poly.pdbx_strand_id
1 'polypeptide(L)' 'MEVGPGSTLILSEQAKKKPALYIGPGAQLVVKKGGTLELQPHTKVTIAGQLIVEEGAHFDRSPLAEVQQLGTDKLRAK' A
#
# COMPACT_ATOMS: atom_id res chain seq x y z
N MET A 1 -8.34 7.56 -0.74
CA MET A 1 -8.85 6.21 -1.03
C MET A 1 -8.79 5.41 0.26
N GLU A 2 -9.75 4.52 0.49
CA GLU A 2 -9.79 3.70 1.70
C GLU A 2 -10.02 2.22 1.39
N VAL A 3 -9.43 1.36 2.21
CA VAL A 3 -9.70 -0.07 2.26
C VAL A 3 -10.44 -0.35 3.55
N GLY A 4 -11.72 -0.70 3.43
CA GLY A 4 -12.61 -0.91 4.56
C GLY A 4 -12.51 -2.31 5.18
N PRO A 5 -13.21 -2.55 6.30
CA PRO A 5 -13.27 -3.86 6.94
C PRO A 5 -13.72 -4.96 5.98
N GLY A 6 -13.07 -6.12 6.05
CA GLY A 6 -13.39 -7.29 5.22
C GLY A 6 -13.04 -7.11 3.74
N SER A 7 -12.38 -6.01 3.38
CA SER A 7 -11.94 -5.72 2.02
C SER A 7 -10.43 -5.82 1.91
N THR A 8 -9.97 -6.29 0.75
CA THR A 8 -8.54 -6.34 0.41
C THR A 8 -8.31 -5.53 -0.86
N LEU A 9 -7.37 -4.59 -0.79
CA LEU A 9 -6.80 -3.97 -1.99
C LEU A 9 -5.53 -4.73 -2.36
N ILE A 10 -5.56 -5.40 -3.51
CA ILE A 10 -4.46 -6.25 -3.98
C ILE A 10 -3.78 -5.55 -5.15
N LEU A 11 -2.47 -5.29 -5.02
CA LEU A 11 -1.61 -5.02 -6.17
C LEU A 11 -1.07 -6.36 -6.64
N SER A 12 -1.75 -6.94 -7.63
CA SER A 12 -1.43 -8.29 -8.13
C SER A 12 -0.23 -8.30 -9.06
N GLU A 13 0.51 -9.39 -9.05
CA GLU A 13 1.55 -9.64 -10.06
C GLU A 13 0.91 -9.75 -11.45
N GLN A 14 1.62 -9.27 -12.47
CA GLN A 14 1.20 -9.42 -13.87
C GLN A 14 2.39 -9.88 -14.72
N ALA A 15 2.19 -10.94 -15.49
CA ALA A 15 3.22 -11.46 -16.38
C ALA A 15 3.73 -10.36 -17.33
N LYS A 16 5.05 -10.20 -17.39
CA LYS A 16 5.76 -9.23 -18.25
C LYS A 16 5.47 -7.75 -17.96
N LYS A 17 4.80 -7.44 -16.84
CA LYS A 17 4.59 -6.07 -16.39
C LYS A 17 5.09 -5.93 -14.95
N LYS A 18 5.32 -4.69 -14.54
CA LYS A 18 5.60 -4.34 -13.15
C LYS A 18 4.46 -3.45 -12.66
N PRO A 19 3.38 -4.03 -12.12
CA PRO A 19 2.24 -3.27 -11.62
C PRO A 19 2.71 -2.26 -10.57
N ALA A 20 2.24 -1.03 -10.70
CA ALA A 20 2.70 0.08 -9.88
C ALA A 20 1.52 0.82 -9.24
N LEU A 21 1.62 1.07 -7.94
CA LEU A 21 0.74 1.96 -7.20
C LEU A 21 1.51 3.23 -6.83
N TYR A 22 1.02 4.39 -7.24
CA TYR A 22 1.58 5.68 -6.88
C TYR A 22 0.62 6.44 -5.95
N ILE A 23 1.07 6.72 -4.74
CA ILE A 23 0.38 7.61 -3.79
C ILE A 23 1.03 8.97 -3.92
N GLY A 24 0.40 9.86 -4.71
CA GLY A 24 0.95 11.18 -5.02
C GLY A 24 0.99 12.14 -3.81
N PRO A 25 1.70 13.28 -3.93
CA PRO A 25 1.77 14.30 -2.88
C PRO A 25 0.37 14.78 -2.47
N GLY A 26 0.12 14.90 -1.17
CA GLY A 26 -1.19 15.28 -0.62
C GLY A 26 -2.28 14.21 -0.70
N ALA A 27 -2.03 13.08 -1.39
CA ALA A 27 -2.96 11.96 -1.42
C ALA A 27 -2.80 11.06 -0.20
N GLN A 28 -3.90 10.44 0.21
CA GLN A 28 -3.92 9.48 1.30
C GLN A 28 -4.54 8.16 0.84
N LEU A 29 -3.83 7.07 1.15
CA LEU A 29 -4.36 5.72 1.19
C LEU A 29 -4.47 5.28 2.64
N VAL A 30 -5.69 5.05 3.09
CA VAL A 30 -5.98 4.59 4.45
C VAL A 30 -6.43 3.14 4.41
N VAL A 31 -5.69 2.25 5.07
CA VAL A 31 -6.13 0.90 5.35
C VAL A 31 -6.79 0.94 6.72
N LYS A 32 -8.13 0.85 6.74
CA LYS A 32 -8.91 0.89 7.97
C LYS A 32 -8.82 -0.42 8.72
N LYS A 33 -9.13 -0.40 10.02
CA LYS A 33 -9.22 -1.61 10.85
C LYS A 33 -9.99 -2.73 10.14
N GLY A 34 -9.41 -3.93 10.10
CA GLY A 34 -9.96 -5.11 9.45
C GLY A 34 -9.89 -5.10 7.92
N GLY A 35 -9.28 -4.09 7.31
CA GLY A 35 -8.94 -4.05 5.89
C GLY A 35 -7.49 -4.47 5.64
N THR A 36 -7.19 -4.87 4.41
CA THR A 36 -5.86 -5.36 4.02
C THR A 36 -5.36 -4.68 2.75
N LEU A 37 -4.11 -4.21 2.77
CA LEU A 37 -3.36 -3.87 1.56
C LEU A 37 -2.32 -4.96 1.30
N GLU A 38 -2.47 -5.67 0.17
CA GLU A 38 -1.57 -6.76 -0.22
C GLU A 38 -0.71 -6.36 -1.44
N LEU A 39 0.60 -6.49 -1.29
CA LEU A 39 1.59 -6.28 -2.36
C LEU A 39 2.21 -7.62 -2.76
N GLN A 40 1.82 -8.12 -3.93
CA GLN A 40 2.35 -9.37 -4.48
C GLN A 40 3.77 -9.20 -5.06
N PRO A 41 4.50 -10.30 -5.33
CA PRO A 41 5.83 -10.24 -5.93
C PRO A 41 5.89 -9.38 -7.20
N HIS A 42 7.06 -8.77 -7.47
CA HIS A 42 7.33 -8.01 -8.68
C HIS A 42 6.38 -6.80 -8.89
N THR A 43 5.82 -6.29 -7.81
CA THR A 43 5.03 -5.05 -7.81
C THR A 43 5.85 -3.90 -7.23
N LYS A 44 5.41 -2.66 -7.51
CA LYS A 44 6.04 -1.45 -7.00
C LYS A 44 5.01 -0.52 -6.36
N VAL A 45 5.30 -0.04 -5.16
CA VAL A 45 4.56 1.06 -4.53
C VAL A 45 5.48 2.24 -4.35
N THR A 46 5.05 3.41 -4.82
CA THR A 46 5.74 4.67 -4.62
C THR A 46 4.88 5.61 -3.78
N ILE A 47 5.40 6.05 -2.64
CA ILE A 47 4.68 6.83 -1.63
C ILE A 47 5.29 8.23 -1.56
N ALA A 48 4.66 9.19 -2.24
CA ALA A 48 4.97 10.62 -2.14
C ALA A 48 3.96 11.39 -1.25
N GLY A 49 2.78 10.81 -1.00
CA GLY A 49 1.80 11.26 -0.01
C GLY A 49 1.84 10.42 1.26
N GLN A 50 0.69 9.92 1.70
CA GLN A 50 0.57 9.15 2.94
C GLN A 50 -0.05 7.76 2.71
N LEU A 51 0.59 6.75 3.31
CA LEU A 51 0.01 5.43 3.55
C LEU A 51 -0.21 5.27 5.05
N ILE A 52 -1.47 5.21 5.45
CA ILE A 52 -1.90 5.09 6.85
C ILE A 52 -2.47 3.69 7.02
N VAL A 53 -1.91 2.93 7.97
CA VAL A 53 -2.39 1.60 8.34
C VAL A 53 -2.87 1.71 9.78
N GLU A 54 -4.18 1.64 9.99
CA GLU A 54 -4.79 1.75 11.31
C GLU A 54 -4.54 0.51 12.17
N GLU A 55 -4.69 0.65 13.48
CA GLU A 55 -4.60 -0.46 14.42
C GLU A 55 -5.61 -1.56 14.07
N GLY A 56 -5.11 -2.78 13.84
CA GLY A 56 -5.90 -3.92 13.39
C GLY A 56 -6.20 -3.94 11.89
N ALA A 57 -5.59 -3.07 11.10
CA ALA A 57 -5.47 -3.20 9.65
C ALA A 57 -4.21 -4.01 9.29
N HIS A 58 -4.17 -4.55 8.07
CA HIS A 58 -3.06 -5.37 7.59
C HIS A 58 -2.37 -4.74 6.38
N PHE A 59 -1.04 -4.77 6.39
CA PHE A 59 -0.20 -4.42 5.26
C PHE A 59 0.73 -5.59 4.93
N ASP A 60 0.30 -6.43 4.00
CA ASP A 60 0.98 -7.65 3.63
C ASP A 60 1.88 -7.40 2.43
N ARG A 61 3.20 -7.45 2.65
CA ARG A 61 4.19 -7.15 1.63
C ARG A 61 5.03 -8.37 1.31
N SER A 62 4.98 -8.82 0.04
CA SER A 62 5.95 -9.78 -0.47
C SER A 62 7.39 -9.24 -0.33
N PRO A 63 8.38 -10.07 0.06
CA PRO A 63 9.79 -9.68 0.05
C PRO A 63 10.31 -9.23 -1.33
N LEU A 64 9.62 -9.65 -2.40
CA LEU A 64 9.95 -9.30 -3.78
C LEU A 64 9.16 -8.08 -4.30
N ALA A 65 8.36 -7.44 -3.46
CA ALA A 65 7.68 -6.18 -3.77
C ALA A 65 8.58 -4.99 -3.42
N GLU A 66 8.62 -3.99 -4.31
CA GLU A 66 9.36 -2.76 -4.07
C GLU A 66 8.46 -1.72 -3.40
N VAL A 67 8.93 -1.16 -2.28
CA VAL A 67 8.27 -0.02 -1.63
C VAL A 67 9.27 1.12 -1.57
N GLN A 68 8.95 2.21 -2.26
CA GLN A 68 9.79 3.41 -2.34
C GLN A 68 9.02 4.59 -1.75
N GLN A 69 9.54 5.14 -0.65
CA GLN A 69 8.99 6.35 -0.04
C GLN A 69 9.79 7.56 -0.51
N LEU A 70 9.12 8.56 -1.09
CA LEU A 70 9.74 9.75 -1.68
C LEU A 70 9.66 10.99 -0.77
N GLY A 71 8.87 10.95 0.31
CA GLY A 71 8.69 12.06 1.25
C GLY A 71 8.95 11.69 2.72
N THR A 72 9.07 12.71 3.58
CA THR A 72 9.22 12.55 5.04
C THR A 72 7.92 12.20 5.75
N ASP A 73 6.77 12.35 5.06
CA ASP A 73 5.46 11.92 5.55
C ASP A 73 5.41 10.39 5.62
N LYS A 74 5.45 9.90 6.85
CA LYS A 74 5.76 8.51 7.18
C LYS A 74 4.63 7.54 6.82
N LEU A 75 4.99 6.32 6.43
CA LEU A 75 4.24 5.11 6.79
C LEU A 75 3.98 5.19 8.30
N ARG A 76 2.72 5.35 8.71
CA ARG A 76 2.33 5.32 10.12
C ARG A 76 1.46 4.10 10.35
N ALA A 77 2.00 3.15 11.11
CA ALA A 77 1.18 2.27 11.92
C ALA A 77 0.68 3.11 13.09
N LYS A 78 -0.62 3.35 13.15
CA LYS A 78 -1.26 3.93 14.34
C LYS A 78 -1.88 2.82 15.16
#